data_AF-A0AA43QL95-F1
#
_entry.id   AF-A0AA43QL95-F1
#
_cell.length_a   1.000
_cell.length_b   1.000
_cell.length_c   1.000
_cell.angle_alpha   90.00
_cell.angle_beta   90.00
_cell.angle_gamma   90.00
#
_symmetry.space_group_name_H-M   'P 1'
#
loop_
_entity.id
_entity.type
_entity.pdbx_description
1 polymer ?
#
loop_
_entity_poly.entity_id
_entity_poly.type
_entity_poly.pdbx_seq_one_letter_code
_entity_poly.pdbx_strand_id
1 'polypeptide(L)'
;MPFHTLKNDIESGKGTHRSLDRTKEGMDCSDGEESPLPPATLKSLRQNSLSIHFTAVADILSTAQWTFAKKRRSGDILPQTIAHRGYKTNYPENTMGAFKGAVEVGTDAIETDIHLTKDDVVVLCHDSTMKRCFGDSRAVKDCTWDDVKKQRTVKAPHEAMPRLSDLLHYLAEPGNEHIWVLLDIKHDNDPSIILRLIASTIAATPPHPSTPWSSRILLGIWLEEFLPHCAQHLPNLPVTHIGFSVPFARRFLKYPHVSFNILQQTLMTPHIGNAFMRDARARGRPIYDWTVNEEGMMRWSIKAGLDGVITDNPELFLRVRKEWEQGKRAVGVSGRQWSMVAIFNMLTVLMTLYMIAKHRGLSAEQRRRLGEIRRRSLELPKPAGGAVAR
;
A
#
# COMPACT_ATOMS: atom_id res chain seq x y z
N MET A 1 -26.24 -33.88 18.50
CA MET A 1 -27.12 -34.79 17.73
C MET A 1 -28.44 -34.08 17.46
N PRO A 2 -29.14 -34.31 16.33
CA PRO A 2 -28.69 -34.41 14.93
C PRO A 2 -29.39 -33.32 14.05
N PHE A 3 -28.75 -32.77 13.03
CA PHE A 3 -28.83 -33.16 11.61
C PHE A 3 -30.24 -33.54 11.11
N HIS A 4 -30.83 -32.68 10.27
CA HIS A 4 -31.80 -33.08 9.25
C HIS A 4 -31.48 -32.42 7.91
N THR A 5 -31.03 -33.29 6.98
CA THR A 5 -30.98 -33.13 5.54
C THR A 5 -32.40 -33.29 4.97
N LEU A 6 -32.78 -32.44 4.02
CA LEU A 6 -33.85 -32.73 3.06
C LEU A 6 -33.38 -32.37 1.66
N LYS A 7 -33.32 -33.41 0.82
CA LYS A 7 -33.07 -33.40 -0.62
C LYS A 7 -34.40 -33.37 -1.35
N ASN A 8 -34.37 -32.71 -2.50
CA ASN A 8 -35.12 -32.95 -3.75
C ASN A 8 -36.65 -32.85 -3.71
N ASP A 9 -37.19 -32.04 -4.61
CA ASP A 9 -37.91 -32.56 -5.78
C ASP A 9 -37.94 -31.50 -6.90
N ILE A 10 -37.47 -31.91 -8.08
CA ILE A 10 -37.55 -31.17 -9.35
C ILE A 10 -38.54 -31.95 -10.21
N GLU A 11 -39.72 -31.38 -10.43
CA GLU A 11 -40.63 -31.83 -11.48
C GLU A 11 -40.41 -31.01 -12.76
N SER A 12 -40.27 -31.76 -13.86
CA SER A 12 -40.04 -31.26 -15.21
C SER A 12 -41.34 -31.29 -16.00
N GLY A 13 -41.69 -30.14 -16.58
CA GLY A 13 -42.85 -29.97 -17.46
C GLY A 13 -42.43 -29.51 -18.85
N LYS A 14 -42.50 -30.44 -19.81
CA LYS A 14 -42.78 -30.32 -21.27
C LYS A 14 -42.94 -28.87 -21.77
N GLY A 15 -42.23 -28.37 -22.78
CA GLY A 15 -41.98 -28.95 -24.10
C GLY A 15 -42.75 -28.14 -25.15
N THR A 16 -42.06 -27.57 -26.14
CA THR A 16 -42.56 -27.41 -27.52
C THR A 16 -41.40 -26.95 -28.42
N HIS A 17 -41.04 -27.82 -29.36
CA HIS A 17 -40.19 -27.56 -30.51
C HIS A 17 -40.98 -26.77 -31.57
N ARG A 18 -40.34 -25.80 -32.23
CA ARG A 18 -40.60 -25.48 -33.63
C ARG A 18 -39.27 -25.27 -34.36
N SER A 19 -38.99 -26.22 -35.24
CA SER A 19 -37.97 -26.21 -36.28
C SER A 19 -38.30 -25.18 -37.36
N LEU A 20 -37.29 -24.52 -37.92
CA LEU A 20 -37.30 -24.11 -39.32
C LEU A 20 -35.89 -24.22 -39.90
N ASP A 21 -35.87 -24.39 -41.22
CA ASP A 21 -35.06 -25.32 -41.97
C ASP A 21 -33.82 -24.68 -42.61
N ARG A 22 -32.92 -25.55 -43.07
CA ARG A 22 -31.71 -25.26 -43.85
C ARG A 22 -32.07 -24.83 -45.27
N THR A 23 -31.26 -23.93 -45.84
CA THR A 23 -30.83 -24.05 -47.25
C THR A 23 -29.35 -23.70 -47.37
N LYS A 24 -28.60 -24.63 -47.97
CA LYS A 24 -27.20 -24.53 -48.40
C LYS A 24 -27.18 -24.26 -49.90
N GLU A 25 -26.41 -23.27 -50.33
CA GLU A 25 -25.71 -23.16 -51.63
C GLU A 25 -24.47 -22.29 -51.31
N GLY A 26 -23.23 -22.49 -51.74
CA GLY A 26 -22.67 -23.16 -52.90
C GLY A 26 -21.61 -22.21 -53.50
N MET A 27 -20.36 -22.34 -53.03
CA MET A 27 -19.07 -22.12 -53.72
C MET A 27 -18.91 -20.97 -54.76
N ASP A 28 -17.99 -20.02 -54.52
CA ASP A 28 -17.05 -19.56 -55.56
C ASP A 28 -15.80 -18.89 -54.97
N CYS A 29 -14.65 -19.11 -55.62
CA CYS A 29 -13.35 -18.50 -55.35
C CYS A 29 -13.03 -17.49 -56.45
N SER A 30 -12.72 -16.25 -56.11
CA SER A 30 -12.03 -15.34 -57.02
C SER A 30 -11.28 -14.23 -56.27
N ASP A 31 -10.01 -14.06 -56.62
CA ASP A 31 -9.08 -13.02 -56.21
C ASP A 31 -9.58 -11.59 -56.49
N GLY A 32 -9.22 -10.63 -55.63
CA GLY A 32 -9.52 -9.21 -55.84
C GLY A 32 -8.90 -8.28 -54.79
N GLU A 33 -7.72 -7.77 -55.10
CA GLU A 33 -7.03 -6.53 -54.67
C GLU A 33 -7.43 -5.83 -53.34
N GLU A 34 -6.49 -5.81 -52.38
CA GLU A 34 -6.50 -4.89 -51.23
C GLU A 34 -6.11 -3.46 -51.63
N SER A 35 -7.02 -2.50 -51.44
CA SER A 35 -6.72 -1.06 -51.45
C SER A 35 -6.27 -0.57 -50.06
N PRO A 36 -5.23 0.29 -49.94
CA PRO A 36 -4.75 0.75 -48.63
C PRO A 36 -5.67 1.82 -48.01
N LEU A 37 -6.01 1.62 -46.72
CA LEU A 37 -6.76 2.55 -45.88
C LEU A 37 -6.01 3.89 -45.64
N PRO A 38 -6.73 5.02 -45.49
CA PRO A 38 -6.12 6.33 -45.31
C PRO A 38 -5.60 6.57 -43.89
N PRO A 39 -4.60 7.45 -43.69
CA PRO A 39 -3.96 7.66 -42.40
C PRO A 39 -4.85 8.47 -41.44
N ALA A 40 -5.58 7.77 -40.56
CA ALA A 40 -6.28 8.35 -39.41
C ALA A 40 -5.28 8.77 -38.31
N THR A 41 -4.75 9.97 -38.48
CA THR A 41 -4.50 11.01 -37.45
C THR A 41 -4.07 10.55 -36.04
N LEU A 42 -2.77 10.71 -35.75
CA LEU A 42 -2.12 10.67 -34.42
C LEU A 42 -2.80 11.52 -33.31
N LYS A 43 -3.81 12.34 -33.63
CA LYS A 43 -4.62 13.09 -32.65
C LYS A 43 -5.61 12.22 -31.87
N SER A 44 -6.20 11.18 -32.49
CA SER A 44 -7.19 10.33 -31.78
C SER A 44 -6.54 9.43 -30.73
N LEU A 45 -5.32 8.95 -30.99
CA LEU A 45 -4.53 8.14 -30.05
C LEU A 45 -4.11 8.94 -28.80
N ARG A 46 -3.82 10.24 -28.94
CA ARG A 46 -3.54 11.11 -27.78
C ARG A 46 -4.79 11.43 -26.96
N GLN A 47 -5.94 11.65 -27.60
CA GLN A 47 -7.19 11.91 -26.89
C GLN A 47 -7.72 10.65 -26.18
N ASN A 48 -7.58 9.47 -26.78
CA ASN A 48 -7.94 8.20 -26.13
C ASN A 48 -7.01 7.86 -24.95
N SER A 49 -5.71 8.13 -25.05
CA SER A 49 -4.77 7.94 -23.94
C SER A 49 -5.09 8.85 -22.73
N LEU A 50 -5.45 10.12 -22.97
CA LEU A 50 -5.87 11.03 -21.90
C LEU A 50 -7.20 10.63 -21.28
N SER A 51 -8.18 10.18 -22.07
CA SER A 51 -9.48 9.70 -21.58
C SER A 51 -9.32 8.45 -20.71
N ILE A 52 -8.56 7.44 -21.15
CA ILE A 52 -8.32 6.20 -20.39
C ILE A 52 -7.59 6.50 -19.07
N HIS A 53 -6.62 7.42 -19.07
CA HIS A 53 -5.97 7.86 -17.83
C HIS A 53 -6.97 8.54 -16.88
N PHE A 54 -7.83 9.43 -17.39
CA PHE A 54 -8.79 10.16 -16.54
C PHE A 54 -9.86 9.25 -15.92
N THR A 55 -10.35 8.23 -16.65
CA THR A 55 -11.32 7.25 -16.13
C THR A 55 -10.68 6.36 -15.06
N ALA A 56 -9.48 5.81 -15.32
CA ALA A 56 -8.75 5.04 -14.32
C ALA A 56 -8.42 5.86 -13.06
N VAL A 57 -8.11 7.15 -13.22
CA VAL A 57 -7.87 8.08 -12.12
C VAL A 57 -9.13 8.29 -11.26
N ALA A 58 -10.26 8.58 -11.90
CA ALA A 58 -11.54 8.76 -11.21
C ALA A 58 -12.00 7.46 -10.53
N ASP A 59 -11.80 6.32 -11.17
CA ASP A 59 -12.14 5.00 -10.64
C ASP A 59 -11.27 4.66 -9.42
N ILE A 60 -9.95 4.90 -9.45
CA ILE A 60 -9.07 4.69 -8.28
C ILE A 60 -9.46 5.60 -7.10
N LEU A 61 -9.76 6.88 -7.37
CA LEU A 61 -10.17 7.81 -6.31
C LEU A 61 -11.56 7.50 -5.74
N SER A 62 -12.46 6.94 -6.56
CA SER A 62 -13.76 6.44 -6.10
C SER A 62 -13.65 5.12 -5.33
N THR A 63 -12.68 4.26 -5.68
CA THR A 63 -12.49 2.93 -5.07
C THR A 63 -11.64 2.97 -3.79
N ALA A 64 -10.87 4.03 -3.54
CA ALA A 64 -10.05 4.20 -2.34
C ALA A 64 -10.77 4.88 -1.16
N GLN A 65 -12.10 5.03 -1.18
CA GLN A 65 -12.84 5.73 -0.10
C GLN A 65 -12.66 5.07 1.28
N TRP A 66 -12.42 3.76 1.33
CA TRP A 66 -12.12 3.01 2.56
C TRP A 66 -10.83 3.45 3.25
N THR A 67 -9.97 4.20 2.56
CA THR A 67 -8.69 4.69 3.08
C THR A 67 -8.82 5.96 3.94
N PHE A 68 -9.97 6.63 3.94
CA PHE A 68 -10.24 7.85 4.73
C PHE A 68 -10.66 7.54 6.18
N ALA A 69 -10.63 8.55 7.04
CA ALA A 69 -11.21 8.45 8.39
C ALA A 69 -12.69 8.00 8.34
N LYS A 70 -13.09 7.18 9.32
CA LYS A 70 -14.44 6.61 9.37
C LYS A 70 -15.35 7.47 10.23
N LYS A 71 -16.56 7.74 9.71
CA LYS A 71 -17.65 8.30 10.50
C LYS A 71 -18.10 7.28 11.55
N ARG A 72 -18.13 7.69 12.81
CA ARG A 72 -18.57 6.86 13.94
C ARG A 72 -20.00 7.16 14.32
N ARG A 73 -20.57 6.36 15.24
CA ARG A 73 -21.96 6.48 15.67
C ARG A 73 -22.25 7.83 16.34
N SER A 74 -21.27 8.45 16.99
CA SER A 74 -21.39 9.79 17.56
C SER A 74 -21.55 10.90 16.51
N GLY A 75 -21.31 10.60 15.23
CA GLY A 75 -21.20 11.57 14.15
C GLY A 75 -19.79 12.10 13.93
N ASP A 76 -18.85 11.84 14.85
CA ASP A 76 -17.45 12.20 14.69
C ASP A 76 -16.81 11.40 13.54
N ILE A 77 -15.95 12.06 12.76
CA ILE A 77 -15.07 11.41 11.79
C ILE A 77 -13.74 11.20 12.50
N LEU A 78 -13.38 9.93 12.77
CA LEU A 78 -12.19 9.58 13.52
C LEU A 78 -11.15 8.86 12.66
N PRO A 79 -9.85 9.12 12.88
CA PRO A 79 -8.79 8.37 12.24
C PRO A 79 -8.97 6.87 12.44
N GLN A 80 -8.63 6.10 11.41
CA GLN A 80 -8.54 4.66 11.45
C GLN A 80 -7.38 4.21 12.35
N THR A 81 -7.59 3.15 13.13
CA THR A 81 -6.50 2.52 13.88
C THR A 81 -5.74 1.59 12.95
N ILE A 82 -4.44 1.82 12.77
CA ILE A 82 -3.58 1.01 11.92
C ILE A 82 -2.49 0.38 12.81
N ALA A 83 -2.50 -0.94 12.92
CA ALA A 83 -1.59 -1.67 13.80
C ALA A 83 -0.20 -1.82 13.15
N HIS A 84 0.78 -1.05 13.64
CA HIS A 84 2.14 -1.01 13.11
C HIS A 84 2.86 -2.35 13.31
N ARG A 85 3.11 -3.06 12.22
CA ARG A 85 3.68 -4.42 12.23
C ARG A 85 2.83 -5.42 13.04
N GLY A 86 1.52 -5.20 13.06
CA GLY A 86 0.57 -5.90 13.94
C GLY A 86 0.52 -5.31 15.36
N TYR A 87 0.06 -6.09 16.35
CA TYR A 87 -0.06 -5.65 17.74
C TYR A 87 1.27 -5.82 18.51
N LYS A 88 2.29 -5.07 18.06
CA LYS A 88 3.69 -5.17 18.50
C LYS A 88 3.92 -4.95 20.01
N THR A 89 3.02 -4.26 20.71
CA THR A 89 3.10 -4.16 22.18
C THR A 89 3.01 -5.54 22.83
N ASN A 90 2.07 -6.38 22.39
CA ASN A 90 1.80 -7.69 23.02
C ASN A 90 2.52 -8.86 22.33
N TYR A 91 2.86 -8.72 21.05
CA TYR A 91 3.46 -9.78 20.22
C TYR A 91 4.81 -9.34 19.64
N PRO A 92 5.65 -10.25 19.15
CA PRO A 92 6.78 -9.90 18.29
C PRO A 92 6.28 -9.24 17.00
N GLU A 93 6.98 -8.21 16.52
CA GLU A 93 6.55 -7.48 15.32
C GLU A 93 6.58 -8.36 14.06
N ASN A 94 5.68 -8.07 13.11
CA ASN A 94 5.57 -8.79 11.83
C ASN A 94 5.45 -10.32 11.99
N THR A 95 4.64 -10.80 12.94
CA THR A 95 4.30 -12.23 13.09
C THR A 95 2.81 -12.47 12.87
N MET A 96 2.43 -13.71 12.57
CA MET A 96 1.01 -14.06 12.47
C MET A 96 0.27 -13.84 13.80
N GLY A 97 0.90 -14.06 14.95
CA GLY A 97 0.35 -13.72 16.26
C GLY A 97 0.08 -12.22 16.41
N ALA A 98 1.01 -11.36 15.99
CA ALA A 98 0.81 -9.91 16.02
C ALA A 98 -0.33 -9.46 15.09
N PHE A 99 -0.46 -10.06 13.91
CA PHE A 99 -1.53 -9.75 12.97
C PHE A 99 -2.90 -10.20 13.50
N LYS A 100 -2.99 -11.45 13.99
CA LYS A 100 -4.22 -11.98 14.62
C LYS A 100 -4.64 -11.15 15.83
N GLY A 101 -3.71 -10.86 16.73
CA GLY A 101 -3.98 -10.01 17.89
C GLY A 101 -4.44 -8.60 17.51
N ALA A 102 -3.95 -8.05 16.39
CA ALA A 102 -4.42 -6.75 15.89
C ALA A 102 -5.86 -6.80 15.38
N VAL A 103 -6.25 -7.88 14.68
CA VAL A 103 -7.64 -8.09 14.26
C VAL A 103 -8.55 -8.31 15.47
N GLU A 104 -8.13 -9.17 16.41
CA GLU A 104 -8.89 -9.49 17.63
C GLU A 104 -9.18 -8.27 18.50
N VAL A 105 -8.22 -7.34 18.60
CA VAL A 105 -8.43 -6.09 19.37
C VAL A 105 -9.34 -5.09 18.65
N GLY A 106 -9.66 -5.31 17.37
CA GLY A 106 -10.58 -4.49 16.60
C GLY A 106 -9.92 -3.32 15.88
N THR A 107 -8.68 -3.49 15.41
CA THR A 107 -8.03 -2.50 14.54
C THR A 107 -8.83 -2.29 13.25
N ASP A 108 -8.68 -1.14 12.59
CA ASP A 108 -9.24 -0.95 11.24
C ASP A 108 -8.32 -1.55 10.17
N ALA A 109 -7.00 -1.61 10.46
CA ALA A 109 -6.00 -2.07 9.53
C ALA A 109 -4.73 -2.62 10.20
N ILE A 110 -3.93 -3.32 9.40
CA ILE A 110 -2.57 -3.75 9.72
C ILE A 110 -1.60 -2.99 8.82
N GLU A 111 -0.48 -2.53 9.36
CA GLU A 111 0.68 -2.14 8.56
C GLU A 111 1.76 -3.21 8.72
N THR A 112 2.49 -3.49 7.63
CA THR A 112 3.58 -4.46 7.64
C THR A 112 4.64 -4.11 6.60
N ASP A 113 5.85 -4.62 6.79
CA ASP A 113 7.03 -4.29 6.02
C ASP A 113 7.42 -5.43 5.07
N ILE A 114 7.80 -5.10 3.84
CA ILE A 114 8.10 -6.09 2.81
C ILE A 114 9.60 -6.16 2.48
N HIS A 115 10.14 -7.39 2.47
CA HIS A 115 11.45 -7.76 1.91
C HIS A 115 11.34 -9.02 1.04
N LEU A 116 12.41 -9.29 0.28
CA LEU A 116 12.59 -10.52 -0.49
C LEU A 116 13.67 -11.41 0.11
N THR A 117 13.42 -12.72 0.09
CA THR A 117 14.46 -13.74 0.22
C THR A 117 15.30 -13.83 -1.06
N LYS A 118 16.42 -14.56 -1.00
CA LYS A 118 17.30 -14.83 -2.14
C LYS A 118 16.59 -15.53 -3.31
N ASP A 119 15.61 -16.36 -3.00
CA ASP A 119 14.79 -17.16 -3.91
C ASP A 119 13.41 -16.52 -4.17
N ASP A 120 13.35 -15.19 -4.12
CA ASP A 120 12.20 -14.37 -4.54
C ASP A 120 10.89 -14.60 -3.76
N VAL A 121 10.98 -15.06 -2.51
CA VAL A 121 9.80 -15.16 -1.62
C VAL A 121 9.58 -13.83 -0.90
N VAL A 122 8.36 -13.30 -1.03
CA VAL A 122 7.92 -12.07 -0.37
C VAL A 122 7.65 -12.33 1.12
N VAL A 123 8.48 -11.77 1.99
CA VAL A 123 8.43 -11.98 3.45
C VAL A 123 8.16 -10.69 4.20
N LEU A 124 7.59 -10.85 5.40
CA LEU A 124 7.18 -9.74 6.26
C LEU A 124 8.25 -9.48 7.33
N CYS A 125 9.05 -8.44 7.15
CA CYS A 125 10.12 -8.05 8.07
C CYS A 125 10.47 -6.57 7.91
N HIS A 126 10.77 -5.88 9.01
CA HIS A 126 11.12 -4.45 8.92
C HIS A 126 12.57 -4.23 8.46
N ASP A 127 13.50 -4.88 9.16
CA ASP A 127 14.92 -4.67 8.94
C ASP A 127 15.37 -5.49 7.73
N SER A 128 16.34 -4.99 6.97
CA SER A 128 16.96 -5.75 5.88
C SER A 128 17.79 -6.94 6.39
N THR A 129 18.05 -7.00 7.70
CA THR A 129 18.75 -8.10 8.37
C THR A 129 17.86 -8.75 9.42
N MET A 130 18.07 -10.05 9.67
CA MET A 130 17.30 -10.80 10.66
C MET A 130 17.77 -10.57 12.10
N LYS A 131 18.81 -9.74 12.31
CA LYS A 131 19.58 -9.68 13.57
C LYS A 131 18.73 -9.30 14.77
N ARG A 132 17.97 -8.22 14.65
CA ARG A 132 17.20 -7.66 15.77
C ARG A 132 16.04 -8.56 16.16
N CYS A 133 15.30 -9.06 15.17
CA CYS A 133 14.07 -9.80 15.42
C CYS A 133 14.29 -11.31 15.62
N PHE A 134 15.30 -11.90 14.98
CA PHE A 134 15.53 -13.36 14.94
C PHE A 134 16.93 -13.78 15.43
N GLY A 135 17.82 -12.83 15.75
CA GLY A 135 19.17 -13.13 16.25
C GLY A 135 20.19 -13.53 15.17
N ASP A 136 19.77 -13.69 13.93
CA ASP A 136 20.64 -14.04 12.79
C ASP A 136 21.16 -12.78 12.10
N SER A 137 22.48 -12.62 11.99
CA SER A 137 23.08 -11.41 11.41
C SER A 137 23.03 -11.34 9.88
N ARG A 138 22.58 -12.40 9.19
CA ARG A 138 22.44 -12.40 7.73
C ARG A 138 21.36 -11.43 7.25
N ALA A 139 21.54 -10.90 6.04
CA ALA A 139 20.50 -10.14 5.37
C ALA A 139 19.39 -11.09 4.86
N VAL A 140 18.15 -10.61 4.85
CA VAL A 140 16.99 -11.40 4.37
C VAL A 140 17.21 -11.82 2.91
N LYS A 141 17.67 -10.89 2.07
CA LYS A 141 17.98 -11.11 0.64
C LYS A 141 19.10 -12.11 0.37
N ASP A 142 19.90 -12.46 1.37
CA ASP A 142 21.01 -13.43 1.23
C ASP A 142 20.59 -14.84 1.66
N CYS A 143 19.37 -15.00 2.20
CA CYS A 143 18.84 -16.26 2.73
C CYS A 143 17.72 -16.79 1.84
N THR A 144 17.64 -18.11 1.65
CA THR A 144 16.49 -18.73 0.97
C THR A 144 15.27 -18.81 1.89
N TRP A 145 14.08 -19.06 1.35
CA TRP A 145 12.91 -19.31 2.19
C TRP A 145 13.11 -20.50 3.14
N ASP A 146 13.87 -21.52 2.71
CA ASP A 146 14.21 -22.67 3.54
C ASP A 146 15.11 -22.33 4.73
N ASP A 147 15.90 -21.27 4.63
CA ASP A 147 16.67 -20.70 5.75
C ASP A 147 15.76 -19.88 6.67
N VAL A 148 14.92 -19.03 6.07
CA VAL A 148 14.06 -18.06 6.77
C VAL A 148 12.93 -18.76 7.55
N LYS A 149 12.26 -19.76 6.98
CA LYS A 149 11.12 -20.46 7.61
C LYS A 149 11.47 -21.18 8.92
N LYS A 150 12.76 -21.46 9.13
CA LYS A 150 13.29 -22.10 10.34
C LYS A 150 13.56 -21.09 11.46
N GLN A 151 13.71 -19.81 11.13
CA GLN A 151 13.98 -18.76 12.12
C GLN A 151 12.78 -18.57 13.04
N ARG A 152 13.06 -18.16 14.28
CA ARG A 152 12.05 -17.78 15.28
C ARG A 152 12.41 -16.46 15.91
N THR A 153 11.40 -15.67 16.25
CA THR A 153 11.64 -14.37 16.89
C THR A 153 12.37 -14.53 18.22
N VAL A 154 13.28 -13.62 18.54
CA VAL A 154 13.97 -13.59 19.85
C VAL A 154 12.97 -13.27 20.96
N LYS A 155 12.02 -12.38 20.68
CA LYS A 155 10.91 -12.09 21.61
C LYS A 155 9.93 -13.29 21.63
N ALA A 156 9.49 -13.67 22.82
CA ALA A 156 8.41 -14.63 23.02
C ALA A 156 7.11 -14.18 22.30
N PRO A 157 6.30 -15.11 21.77
CA PRO A 157 6.36 -16.57 21.96
C PRO A 157 7.23 -17.30 20.92
N HIS A 158 8.24 -16.64 20.34
CA HIS A 158 9.17 -17.23 19.37
C HIS A 158 8.45 -17.74 18.12
N GLU A 159 7.92 -16.81 17.32
CA GLU A 159 7.15 -17.12 16.13
C GLU A 159 8.01 -17.11 14.86
N ALA A 160 7.53 -17.75 13.80
CA ALA A 160 8.19 -17.73 12.50
C ALA A 160 7.99 -16.38 11.79
N MET A 161 8.92 -16.03 10.88
CA MET A 161 8.72 -14.94 9.92
C MET A 161 7.60 -15.34 8.94
N PRO A 162 6.53 -14.55 8.79
CA PRO A 162 5.47 -14.82 7.82
C PRO A 162 5.87 -14.41 6.40
N ARG A 163 5.24 -15.03 5.41
CA ARG A 163 5.18 -14.53 4.03
C ARG A 163 4.00 -13.60 3.85
N LEU A 164 4.05 -12.76 2.82
CA LEU A 164 2.88 -11.98 2.40
C LEU A 164 1.67 -12.88 2.12
N SER A 165 1.89 -14.06 1.50
CA SER A 165 0.83 -15.04 1.25
C SER A 165 0.16 -15.53 2.54
N ASP A 166 0.90 -15.66 3.64
CA ASP A 166 0.34 -16.17 4.91
C ASP A 166 -0.63 -15.13 5.51
N LEU A 167 -0.26 -13.84 5.45
CA LEU A 167 -1.15 -12.75 5.85
C LEU A 167 -2.37 -12.63 4.93
N LEU A 168 -2.19 -12.70 3.60
CA LEU A 168 -3.31 -12.58 2.66
C LEU A 168 -4.31 -13.73 2.80
N HIS A 169 -3.84 -14.97 3.02
CA HIS A 169 -4.74 -16.09 3.28
C HIS A 169 -5.56 -15.86 4.55
N TYR A 170 -4.92 -15.44 5.64
CA TYR A 170 -5.63 -15.12 6.88
C TYR A 170 -6.67 -14.00 6.68
N LEU A 171 -6.30 -12.93 5.97
CA LEU A 171 -7.21 -11.81 5.70
C LEU A 171 -8.37 -12.18 4.76
N ALA A 172 -8.23 -13.23 3.94
CA ALA A 172 -9.29 -13.74 3.08
C ALA A 172 -10.29 -14.65 3.82
N GLU A 173 -9.98 -15.07 5.05
CA GLU A 173 -10.90 -15.86 5.89
C GLU A 173 -12.18 -15.06 6.23
N PRO A 174 -13.35 -15.72 6.30
CA PRO A 174 -14.60 -15.07 6.68
C PRO A 174 -14.51 -14.38 8.04
N GLY A 175 -15.06 -13.18 8.14
CA GLY A 175 -15.01 -12.32 9.32
C GLY A 175 -13.88 -11.29 9.30
N ASN A 176 -12.86 -11.47 8.46
CA ASN A 176 -11.72 -10.54 8.35
C ASN A 176 -11.90 -9.49 7.25
N GLU A 177 -13.03 -9.46 6.54
CA GLU A 177 -13.29 -8.62 5.35
C GLU A 177 -13.12 -7.11 5.61
N HIS A 178 -13.29 -6.71 6.86
CA HIS A 178 -13.24 -5.33 7.32
C HIS A 178 -11.82 -4.79 7.54
N ILE A 179 -10.82 -5.68 7.59
CA ILE A 179 -9.41 -5.34 7.82
C ILE A 179 -8.73 -5.07 6.49
N TRP A 180 -8.11 -3.90 6.34
CA TRP A 180 -7.22 -3.61 5.23
C TRP A 180 -5.75 -3.63 5.66
N VAL A 181 -4.83 -3.67 4.70
CA VAL A 181 -3.39 -3.76 4.95
C VAL A 181 -2.63 -2.65 4.22
N LEU A 182 -1.71 -1.99 4.94
CA LEU A 182 -0.70 -1.10 4.38
C LEU A 182 0.61 -1.90 4.22
N LEU A 183 1.10 -2.03 3.00
CA LEU A 183 2.38 -2.68 2.71
C LEU A 183 3.49 -1.62 2.60
N ASP A 184 4.32 -1.46 3.63
CA ASP A 184 5.54 -0.65 3.57
C ASP A 184 6.59 -1.38 2.71
N ILE A 185 6.74 -0.94 1.46
CA ILE A 185 7.71 -1.48 0.51
C ILE A 185 9.03 -0.75 0.75
N LYS A 186 9.98 -1.45 1.37
CA LYS A 186 11.28 -0.87 1.70
C LYS A 186 12.07 -0.49 0.46
N HIS A 187 12.69 0.69 0.53
CA HIS A 187 13.36 1.35 -0.61
C HIS A 187 14.65 0.66 -1.07
N ASP A 188 15.17 -0.28 -0.30
CA ASP A 188 16.35 -1.08 -0.64
C ASP A 188 16.02 -2.31 -1.53
N ASN A 189 14.75 -2.52 -1.85
CA ASN A 189 14.30 -3.49 -2.85
C ASN A 189 14.42 -2.93 -4.28
N ASP A 190 14.67 -3.80 -5.27
CA ASP A 190 14.50 -3.45 -6.69
C ASP A 190 12.99 -3.26 -6.98
N PRO A 191 12.54 -2.06 -7.39
CA PRO A 191 11.12 -1.76 -7.58
C PRO A 191 10.41 -2.66 -8.60
N SER A 192 11.12 -3.07 -9.66
CA SER A 192 10.57 -3.90 -10.73
C SER A 192 10.35 -5.33 -10.26
N ILE A 193 11.32 -5.88 -9.54
CA ILE A 193 11.23 -7.25 -8.99
C ILE A 193 10.17 -7.30 -7.90
N ILE A 194 10.24 -6.42 -6.90
CA ILE A 194 9.37 -6.50 -5.72
C ILE A 194 7.90 -6.31 -6.06
N LEU A 195 7.56 -5.36 -6.94
CA LEU A 195 6.15 -5.12 -7.27
C LEU A 195 5.56 -6.21 -8.17
N ARG A 196 6.38 -6.79 -9.05
CA ARG A 196 5.98 -7.97 -9.82
C ARG A 196 5.69 -9.16 -8.90
N LEU A 197 6.55 -9.41 -7.90
CA LEU A 197 6.36 -10.52 -6.96
C LEU A 197 5.18 -10.29 -6.00
N ILE A 198 4.96 -9.05 -5.55
CA ILE A 198 3.74 -8.69 -4.80
C ILE A 198 2.51 -8.96 -5.67
N ALA A 199 2.50 -8.54 -6.94
CA ALA A 199 1.40 -8.79 -7.86
C ALA A 199 1.13 -10.29 -8.06
N SER A 200 2.18 -11.09 -8.28
CA SER A 200 2.07 -12.55 -8.37
C SER A 200 1.50 -13.16 -7.09
N THR A 201 1.94 -12.69 -5.92
CA THR A 201 1.45 -13.18 -4.62
C THR A 201 -0.03 -12.85 -4.42
N ILE A 202 -0.45 -11.61 -4.73
CA ILE A 202 -1.85 -11.17 -4.65
C ILE A 202 -2.74 -11.98 -5.61
N ALA A 203 -2.27 -12.24 -6.84
CA ALA A 203 -3.00 -13.04 -7.82
C ALA A 203 -3.15 -14.51 -7.38
N ALA A 204 -2.14 -15.06 -6.69
CA ALA A 204 -2.14 -16.44 -6.20
C ALA A 204 -2.96 -16.64 -4.92
N THR A 205 -3.36 -15.57 -4.22
CA THR A 205 -4.17 -15.63 -3.00
C THR A 205 -5.48 -14.87 -3.19
N PRO A 206 -6.55 -15.50 -3.70
CA PRO A 206 -7.81 -14.82 -3.96
C PRO A 206 -8.41 -14.16 -2.71
N PRO A 207 -9.02 -12.97 -2.83
CA PRO A 207 -9.70 -12.32 -1.70
C PRO A 207 -11.03 -13.01 -1.37
N HIS A 208 -11.63 -12.60 -0.26
CA HIS A 208 -13.03 -12.95 0.02
C HIS A 208 -13.95 -12.43 -1.11
N PRO A 209 -14.98 -13.18 -1.57
CA PRO A 209 -15.81 -12.80 -2.72
C PRO A 209 -16.49 -11.43 -2.64
N SER A 210 -16.81 -10.95 -1.43
CA SER A 210 -17.49 -9.67 -1.21
C SER A 210 -16.55 -8.46 -1.14
N THR A 211 -15.24 -8.67 -1.00
CA THR A 211 -14.27 -7.60 -0.71
C THR A 211 -12.95 -7.82 -1.43
N PRO A 212 -12.78 -7.28 -2.65
CA PRO A 212 -11.58 -7.48 -3.45
C PRO A 212 -10.35 -6.79 -2.83
N TRP A 213 -9.15 -7.24 -3.20
CA TRP A 213 -7.89 -6.66 -2.72
C TRP A 213 -7.72 -5.17 -3.06
N SER A 214 -8.31 -4.69 -4.17
CA SER A 214 -8.33 -3.26 -4.50
C SER A 214 -9.07 -2.39 -3.46
N SER A 215 -9.92 -3.00 -2.64
CA SER A 215 -10.59 -2.36 -1.50
C SER A 215 -9.89 -2.59 -0.15
N ARG A 216 -8.74 -3.26 -0.14
CA ARG A 216 -8.10 -3.76 1.10
C ARG A 216 -6.59 -3.65 1.16
N ILE A 217 -5.89 -3.33 0.07
CA ILE A 217 -4.42 -3.21 0.05
C ILE A 217 -4.04 -1.79 -0.34
N LEU A 218 -3.23 -1.15 0.51
CA LEU A 218 -2.62 0.16 0.28
C LEU A 218 -1.10 -0.01 0.15
N LEU A 219 -0.53 0.40 -0.99
CA LEU A 219 0.91 0.29 -1.24
C LEU A 219 1.64 1.50 -0.64
N GLY A 220 2.53 1.28 0.32
CA GLY A 220 3.38 2.29 0.92
C GLY A 220 4.73 2.38 0.21
N ILE A 221 5.05 3.53 -0.39
CA ILE A 221 6.32 3.76 -1.09
C ILE A 221 7.09 4.95 -0.54
N TRP A 222 8.41 4.85 -0.51
CA TRP A 222 9.28 5.93 -0.05
C TRP A 222 9.73 6.87 -1.18
N LEU A 223 9.93 6.31 -2.39
CA LEU A 223 10.56 7.01 -3.51
C LEU A 223 9.65 7.03 -4.75
N GLU A 224 9.73 8.13 -5.50
CA GLU A 224 8.96 8.38 -6.72
C GLU A 224 9.19 7.32 -7.82
N GLU A 225 10.37 6.68 -7.81
CA GLU A 225 10.75 5.64 -8.77
C GLU A 225 9.90 4.37 -8.68
N PHE A 226 9.21 4.12 -7.57
CA PHE A 226 8.30 2.98 -7.44
C PHE A 226 6.98 3.19 -8.20
N LEU A 227 6.58 4.44 -8.47
CA LEU A 227 5.26 4.75 -9.04
C LEU A 227 5.01 4.11 -10.42
N PRO A 228 5.95 4.15 -11.40
CA PRO A 228 5.74 3.46 -12.67
C PRO A 228 5.53 1.95 -12.50
N HIS A 229 6.24 1.33 -11.55
CA HIS A 229 6.09 -0.10 -11.26
C HIS A 229 4.76 -0.40 -10.57
N CYS A 230 4.26 0.49 -9.71
CA CYS A 230 2.92 0.35 -9.13
C CYS A 230 1.88 0.36 -10.25
N ALA A 231 1.96 1.34 -11.16
CA ALA A 231 1.04 1.45 -12.29
C ALA A 231 1.14 0.26 -13.26
N GLN A 232 2.34 -0.30 -13.44
CA GLN A 232 2.55 -1.44 -14.34
C GLN A 232 2.02 -2.75 -13.76
N HIS A 233 2.28 -3.04 -12.49
CA HIS A 233 2.01 -4.36 -11.91
C HIS A 233 0.75 -4.41 -11.04
N LEU A 234 0.36 -3.28 -10.44
CA LEU A 234 -0.72 -3.16 -9.48
C LEU A 234 -1.59 -1.91 -9.76
N PRO A 235 -2.06 -1.67 -11.00
CA PRO A 235 -2.73 -0.42 -11.39
C PRO A 235 -3.99 -0.10 -10.58
N ASN A 236 -4.62 -1.11 -9.99
CA ASN A 236 -5.89 -0.97 -9.27
C ASN A 236 -5.71 -0.79 -7.75
N LEU A 237 -4.47 -0.76 -7.26
CA LEU A 237 -4.20 -0.56 -5.83
C LEU A 237 -3.86 0.91 -5.55
N PRO A 238 -4.44 1.52 -4.51
CA PRO A 238 -4.04 2.85 -4.08
C PRO A 238 -2.60 2.84 -3.55
N VAL A 239 -1.96 4.00 -3.62
CA VAL A 239 -0.58 4.21 -3.18
C VAL A 239 -0.54 5.30 -2.13
N THR A 240 0.29 5.15 -1.10
CA THR A 240 0.63 6.18 -0.12
C THR A 240 2.12 6.44 -0.12
N HIS A 241 2.52 7.70 -0.04
CA HIS A 241 3.92 8.06 0.18
C HIS A 241 4.26 7.97 1.67
N ILE A 242 5.21 7.12 2.02
CA ILE A 242 5.81 7.07 3.36
C ILE A 242 6.98 8.03 3.43
N GLY A 243 6.98 8.95 4.40
CA GLY A 243 8.08 9.91 4.51
C GLY A 243 8.15 10.68 5.83
N PHE A 244 9.29 11.34 6.04
CA PHE A 244 9.58 12.16 7.23
C PHE A 244 9.92 13.61 6.88
N SER A 245 9.65 14.04 5.65
CA SER A 245 9.98 15.37 5.13
C SER A 245 8.82 15.92 4.32
N VAL A 246 8.16 16.97 4.84
CA VAL A 246 7.08 17.66 4.13
C VAL A 246 7.55 18.23 2.79
N PRO A 247 8.71 18.91 2.67
CA PRO A 247 9.20 19.38 1.37
C PRO A 247 9.35 18.25 0.34
N PHE A 248 9.80 17.07 0.78
CA PHE A 248 9.89 15.91 -0.11
C PHE A 248 8.51 15.35 -0.46
N ALA A 249 7.64 15.16 0.54
CA ALA A 249 6.28 14.66 0.36
C ALA A 249 5.46 15.52 -0.63
N ARG A 250 5.66 16.84 -0.63
CA ARG A 250 5.00 17.76 -1.58
C ARG A 250 5.27 17.40 -3.05
N ARG A 251 6.38 16.74 -3.37
CA ARG A 251 6.66 16.26 -4.74
C ARG A 251 5.62 15.28 -5.25
N PHE A 252 4.93 14.57 -4.35
CA PHE A 252 3.91 13.59 -4.72
C PHE A 252 2.51 14.23 -4.93
N LEU A 253 2.31 15.50 -4.58
CA LEU A 253 1.03 16.20 -4.80
C LEU A 253 0.63 16.30 -6.28
N LYS A 254 1.59 16.16 -7.21
CA LYS A 254 1.33 16.12 -8.65
C LYS A 254 0.71 14.81 -9.15
N TYR A 255 0.75 13.74 -8.35
CA TYR A 255 0.21 12.43 -8.71
C TYR A 255 -1.16 12.23 -8.08
N PRO A 256 -2.29 12.27 -8.80
CA PRO A 256 -3.64 12.27 -8.22
C PRO A 256 -4.08 11.00 -7.46
N HIS A 257 -3.26 9.94 -7.37
CA HIS A 257 -3.57 8.72 -6.58
C HIS A 257 -2.71 8.45 -5.34
N VAL A 258 -1.81 9.36 -4.96
CA VAL A 258 -0.82 9.10 -3.90
C VAL A 258 -1.17 9.73 -2.55
N SER A 259 -1.80 9.01 -1.63
CA SER A 259 -2.02 9.51 -0.26
C SER A 259 -0.70 9.69 0.52
N PHE A 260 -0.78 10.09 1.79
CA PHE A 260 0.41 10.47 2.57
C PHE A 260 0.45 9.77 3.92
N ASN A 261 1.50 9.01 4.18
CA ASN A 261 1.81 8.38 5.47
C ASN A 261 3.07 9.03 6.06
N ILE A 262 2.92 10.04 6.91
CA ILE A 262 4.01 10.96 7.26
C ILE A 262 4.37 10.88 8.74
N LEU A 263 5.68 10.96 9.04
CA LEU A 263 6.16 11.06 10.41
C LEU A 263 5.47 12.23 11.14
N GLN A 264 4.85 11.92 12.28
CA GLN A 264 3.95 12.84 12.97
C GLN A 264 4.61 14.19 13.32
N GLN A 265 5.86 14.16 13.79
CA GLN A 265 6.61 15.34 14.19
C GLN A 265 6.73 16.35 13.04
N THR A 266 6.86 15.87 11.80
CA THR A 266 6.96 16.72 10.62
C THR A 266 5.61 17.40 10.31
N LEU A 267 4.48 16.69 10.51
CA LEU A 267 3.13 17.26 10.36
C LEU A 267 2.81 18.29 11.45
N MET A 268 3.36 18.13 12.64
CA MET A 268 3.19 19.07 13.78
C MET A 268 3.95 20.38 13.61
N THR A 269 4.85 20.48 12.63
CA THR A 269 5.64 21.69 12.37
C THR A 269 4.72 22.88 12.08
N PRO A 270 4.79 23.95 12.88
CA PRO A 270 3.98 25.14 12.66
C PRO A 270 4.14 25.68 11.24
N HIS A 271 3.02 26.10 10.65
CA HIS A 271 2.89 26.57 9.26
C HIS A 271 3.21 25.54 8.17
N ILE A 272 4.35 24.85 8.21
CA ILE A 272 4.80 23.91 7.19
C ILE A 272 3.90 22.68 7.14
N GLY A 273 3.75 21.99 8.27
CA GLY A 273 2.92 20.80 8.36
C GLY A 273 1.44 21.12 8.16
N ASN A 274 0.97 22.21 8.77
CA ASN A 274 -0.40 22.69 8.59
C ASN A 274 -0.73 23.06 7.12
N ALA A 275 0.17 23.75 6.42
CA ALA A 275 -0.02 24.07 5.00
C ALA A 275 -0.04 22.82 4.13
N PHE A 276 0.86 21.87 4.40
CA PHE A 276 0.86 20.58 3.72
C PHE A 276 -0.44 19.80 3.92
N MET A 277 -0.93 19.71 5.17
CA MET A 277 -2.19 19.03 5.45
C MET A 277 -3.38 19.69 4.75
N ARG A 278 -3.43 21.03 4.70
CA ARG A 278 -4.45 21.75 3.92
C ARG A 278 -4.37 21.44 2.43
N ASP A 279 -3.16 21.45 1.86
CA ASP A 279 -2.95 21.18 0.43
C ASP A 279 -3.33 19.75 0.03
N ALA A 280 -3.02 18.77 0.88
CA ALA A 280 -3.40 17.38 0.70
C ALA A 280 -4.93 17.21 0.78
N ARG A 281 -5.57 17.80 1.81
CA ARG A 281 -7.04 17.76 1.96
C ARG A 281 -7.79 18.43 0.81
N ALA A 282 -7.32 19.59 0.36
CA ALA A 282 -7.91 20.29 -0.78
C ALA A 282 -7.86 19.46 -2.08
N ARG A 283 -7.01 18.43 -2.13
CA ARG A 283 -6.88 17.49 -3.25
C ARG A 283 -7.51 16.13 -2.96
N GLY A 284 -8.29 16.00 -1.88
CA GLY A 284 -8.94 14.75 -1.49
C GLY A 284 -7.94 13.63 -1.17
N ARG A 285 -6.88 13.95 -0.42
CA ARG A 285 -5.78 13.02 -0.13
C ARG A 285 -5.81 12.58 1.33
N PRO A 286 -5.99 11.29 1.60
CA PRO A 286 -5.85 10.76 2.95
C PRO A 286 -4.47 11.07 3.54
N ILE A 287 -4.44 11.40 4.82
CA ILE A 287 -3.22 11.66 5.57
C ILE A 287 -3.18 10.78 6.81
N TYR A 288 -2.15 9.94 6.89
CA TYR A 288 -1.83 9.11 8.04
C TYR A 288 -0.58 9.64 8.74
N ASP A 289 -0.45 9.32 10.03
CA ASP A 289 0.78 9.55 10.76
C ASP A 289 1.35 8.29 11.42
N TRP A 290 2.67 8.27 11.56
CA TRP A 290 3.43 7.18 12.16
C TRP A 290 4.62 7.70 12.97
N THR A 291 5.20 6.93 13.88
CA THR A 291 4.52 5.89 14.68
C THR A 291 4.06 6.55 15.98
N VAL A 292 2.76 6.53 16.28
CA VAL A 292 2.18 7.31 17.38
C VAL A 292 1.82 6.39 18.53
N ASN A 293 2.59 6.45 19.62
CA ASN A 293 2.44 5.54 20.76
C ASN A 293 2.03 6.23 22.06
N GLU A 294 1.97 7.55 22.08
CA GLU A 294 1.63 8.33 23.26
C GLU A 294 0.22 8.92 23.13
N GLU A 295 -0.59 8.81 24.19
CA GLU A 295 -1.99 9.23 24.18
C GLU A 295 -2.18 10.71 23.80
N GLY A 296 -1.36 11.62 24.35
CA GLY A 296 -1.43 13.04 24.01
C GLY A 296 -1.21 13.32 22.52
N MET A 297 -0.35 12.53 21.89
CA MET A 297 -0.05 12.61 20.46
C MET A 297 -1.14 11.96 19.62
N MET A 298 -1.73 10.85 20.06
CA MET A 298 -2.91 10.25 19.42
C MET A 298 -4.10 11.23 19.39
N ARG A 299 -4.34 11.95 20.51
CA ARG A 299 -5.38 12.97 20.60
C ARG A 299 -5.07 14.16 19.69
N TRP A 300 -3.79 14.50 19.50
CA TRP A 300 -3.39 15.48 18.50
C TRP A 300 -3.76 15.01 17.09
N SER A 301 -3.49 13.76 16.70
CA SER A 301 -3.87 13.20 15.40
C SER A 301 -5.37 13.27 15.14
N ILE A 302 -6.19 12.94 16.16
CA ILE A 302 -7.65 13.07 16.09
C ILE A 302 -8.05 14.53 15.89
N LYS A 303 -7.55 15.45 16.72
CA LYS A 303 -7.85 16.88 16.62
C LYS A 303 -7.42 17.47 15.28
N ALA A 304 -6.28 17.01 14.76
CA ALA A 304 -5.76 17.44 13.47
C ALA A 304 -6.62 16.96 12.30
N GLY A 305 -7.53 15.99 12.50
CA GLY A 305 -8.39 15.42 11.47
C GLY A 305 -7.61 14.56 10.48
N LEU A 306 -6.73 13.69 11.00
CA LEU A 306 -6.02 12.71 10.18
C LEU A 306 -6.93 11.52 9.83
N ASP A 307 -6.59 10.81 8.76
CA ASP A 307 -7.36 9.70 8.22
C ASP A 307 -7.01 8.36 8.88
N GLY A 308 -5.81 8.24 9.42
CA GLY A 308 -5.43 7.09 10.26
C GLY A 308 -4.16 7.34 11.04
N VAL A 309 -3.97 6.52 12.06
CA VAL A 309 -2.83 6.58 12.98
C VAL A 309 -2.19 5.20 13.03
N ILE A 310 -0.91 5.14 12.66
CA ILE A 310 -0.08 3.94 12.74
C ILE A 310 0.53 3.89 14.14
N THR A 311 0.26 2.82 14.89
CA THR A 311 0.65 2.69 16.29
C THR A 311 1.10 1.27 16.64
N ASP A 312 2.10 1.16 17.52
CA ASP A 312 2.51 -0.12 18.11
C ASP A 312 1.46 -0.66 19.11
N ASN A 313 0.57 0.23 19.61
CA ASN A 313 -0.45 -0.06 20.60
C ASN A 313 -1.87 0.28 20.08
N PRO A 314 -2.43 -0.55 19.18
CA PRO A 314 -3.77 -0.35 18.63
C PRO A 314 -4.86 -0.30 19.71
N GLU A 315 -4.74 -1.09 20.78
CA GLU A 315 -5.69 -1.08 21.91
C GLU A 315 -5.76 0.29 22.59
N LEU A 316 -4.60 0.88 22.87
CA LEU A 316 -4.53 2.22 23.44
C LEU A 316 -5.23 3.23 22.52
N PHE A 317 -4.97 3.19 21.22
CA PHE A 317 -5.60 4.15 20.31
C PHE A 317 -7.12 3.94 20.19
N LEU A 318 -7.60 2.70 20.19
CA LEU A 318 -9.03 2.39 20.23
C LEU A 318 -9.69 2.95 21.49
N ARG A 319 -9.04 2.82 22.65
CA ARG A 319 -9.49 3.44 23.91
C ARG A 319 -9.56 4.97 23.78
N VAL A 320 -8.50 5.61 23.26
CA VAL A 320 -8.44 7.07 23.07
C VAL A 320 -9.56 7.56 22.14
N ARG A 321 -9.86 6.84 21.07
CA ARG A 321 -10.98 7.14 20.15
C ARG A 321 -12.33 7.06 20.87
N LYS A 322 -12.57 5.99 21.63
CA LYS A 322 -13.80 5.84 22.42
C LYS A 322 -13.98 6.98 23.42
N GLU A 323 -12.92 7.36 24.12
CA GLU A 323 -12.94 8.48 25.05
C GLU A 323 -13.17 9.84 24.38
N TRP A 324 -12.64 10.01 23.16
CA TRP A 324 -12.88 11.22 22.36
C TRP A 324 -14.37 11.38 22.00
N GLU A 325 -15.03 10.29 21.61
CA GLU A 325 -16.49 10.26 21.35
C GLU A 325 -17.29 10.56 22.62
N GLN A 326 -16.78 10.17 23.78
CA GLN A 326 -17.37 10.47 25.10
C GLN A 326 -17.08 11.90 25.60
N GLY A 327 -16.47 12.75 24.77
CA GLY A 327 -16.23 14.16 25.09
C GLY A 327 -14.92 14.45 25.81
N LYS A 328 -14.10 13.43 26.14
CA LYS A 328 -12.73 13.64 26.67
C LYS A 328 -11.81 14.07 25.52
N ARG A 329 -11.81 15.36 25.17
CA ARG A 329 -11.11 15.90 23.98
C ARG A 329 -9.84 16.70 24.30
N ALA A 330 -9.36 16.62 25.54
CA ALA A 330 -8.15 17.32 25.97
C ALA A 330 -6.92 16.80 25.21
N VAL A 331 -6.23 17.68 24.49
CA VAL A 331 -4.96 17.35 23.83
C VAL A 331 -3.81 17.73 24.74
N GLY A 332 -3.13 16.73 25.30
CA GLY A 332 -2.03 16.91 26.25
C GLY A 332 -0.67 16.66 25.61
N VAL A 333 -0.24 17.52 24.68
CA VAL A 333 1.13 17.46 24.15
C VAL A 333 2.07 18.19 25.13
N SER A 334 2.91 17.42 25.81
CA SER A 334 3.90 17.89 26.79
C SER A 334 4.95 18.80 26.18
N GLY A 335 5.57 19.65 27.03
CA GLY A 335 6.71 20.47 26.63
C GLY A 335 7.85 19.65 26.04
N ARG A 336 8.13 18.46 26.59
CA ARG A 336 9.12 17.52 26.05
C ARG A 336 8.79 17.09 24.62
N GLN A 337 7.53 16.77 24.32
CA GLN A 337 7.11 16.41 22.97
C GLN A 337 7.27 17.58 21.99
N TRP A 338 6.92 18.81 22.40
CA TRP A 338 7.19 19.99 21.60
C TRP A 338 8.69 20.24 21.38
N SER A 339 9.54 20.00 22.38
CA SER A 339 11.00 20.04 22.21
C SER A 339 11.47 19.01 21.20
N MET A 340 10.94 17.78 21.23
CA MET A 340 11.27 16.74 20.23
C MET A 340 10.86 17.16 18.81
N VAL A 341 9.67 17.75 18.64
CA VAL A 341 9.23 18.31 17.35
C VAL A 341 10.21 19.39 16.88
N ALA A 342 10.62 20.31 17.75
CA ALA A 342 11.58 21.36 17.41
C ALA A 342 12.96 20.80 17.03
N ILE A 343 13.49 19.84 17.80
CA ILE A 343 14.78 19.18 17.52
C ILE A 343 14.72 18.46 16.18
N PHE A 344 13.66 17.70 15.92
CA PHE A 344 13.52 16.97 14.66
C PHE A 344 13.46 17.92 13.45
N ASN A 345 12.73 19.02 13.59
CA ASN A 345 12.67 20.05 12.55
C ASN A 345 14.03 20.71 12.30
N MET A 346 14.79 20.98 13.35
CA MET A 346 16.17 21.47 13.21
C MET A 346 17.05 20.45 12.46
N LEU A 347 17.00 19.17 12.84
CA LEU A 347 17.78 18.12 12.20
C LEU A 347 17.43 17.93 10.71
N THR A 348 16.15 17.98 10.36
CA THR A 348 15.73 17.86 8.95
C THR A 348 16.18 19.06 8.10
N VAL A 349 16.16 20.28 8.66
CA VAL A 349 16.72 21.47 8.01
C VAL A 349 18.23 21.31 7.85
N LEU A 350 18.96 20.92 8.89
CA LEU A 350 20.41 20.71 8.85
C LEU A 350 20.80 19.64 7.83
N MET A 351 20.09 18.51 7.78
CA MET A 351 20.30 17.46 6.80
C MET A 351 20.05 17.97 5.37
N THR A 352 19.00 18.77 5.17
CA THR A 352 18.69 19.37 3.86
C THR A 352 19.81 20.33 3.42
N LEU A 353 20.29 21.20 4.33
CA LEU A 353 21.40 22.10 4.07
C LEU A 353 22.70 21.35 3.78
N TYR A 354 22.98 20.28 4.54
CA TYR A 354 24.12 19.40 4.29
C TYR A 354 24.05 18.77 2.91
N MET A 355 22.88 18.24 2.50
CA MET A 355 22.69 17.66 1.18
C MET A 355 22.86 18.69 0.06
N ILE A 356 22.36 19.92 0.25
CA ILE A 356 22.58 21.03 -0.69
C ILE A 356 24.07 21.39 -0.77
N ALA A 357 24.76 21.51 0.36
CA ALA A 357 26.18 21.83 0.42
C ALA A 357 27.04 20.75 -0.24
N LYS A 358 26.77 19.47 0.07
CA LYS A 358 27.41 18.32 -0.56
C LYS A 358 27.19 18.35 -2.07
N HIS A 359 25.97 18.60 -2.54
CA HIS A 359 25.67 18.69 -3.96
C HIS A 359 26.32 19.90 -4.66
N ARG A 360 26.48 21.03 -3.95
CA ARG A 360 27.21 22.21 -4.44
C ARG A 360 28.73 21.95 -4.50
N GLY A 361 29.27 21.13 -3.61
CA GLY A 361 30.66 20.69 -3.63
C GLY A 361 31.01 19.68 -4.71
N LEU A 362 30.02 19.10 -5.40
CA LEU A 362 30.25 18.20 -6.54
C LEU A 362 30.70 18.97 -7.78
N SER A 363 31.73 18.45 -8.45
CA SER A 363 32.18 18.94 -9.76
C SER A 363 31.10 18.77 -10.83
N ALA A 364 31.19 19.53 -11.92
CA ALA A 364 30.23 19.42 -13.04
C ALA A 364 30.16 17.99 -13.61
N GLU A 365 31.28 17.27 -13.61
CA GLU A 365 31.34 15.88 -14.05
C GLU A 365 30.64 14.93 -13.06
N GLN A 366 30.83 15.11 -11.76
CA GLN A 366 30.12 14.33 -10.73
C GLN A 366 28.62 14.56 -10.78
N ARG A 367 28.18 15.81 -11.04
CA ARG A 367 26.75 16.14 -11.24
C ARG A 367 26.20 15.50 -12.52
N ARG A 368 26.97 15.48 -13.62
CA ARG A 368 26.57 14.78 -14.85
C ARG A 368 26.46 13.27 -14.63
N ARG A 369 27.44 12.64 -13.99
CA ARG A 369 27.40 11.19 -13.66
C ARG A 369 26.21 10.83 -12.76
N LEU A 370 25.90 11.64 -11.75
CA LEU A 370 24.70 11.43 -10.93
C LEU A 370 23.40 11.62 -11.73
N GLY A 371 23.37 12.58 -12.65
CA GLY A 371 22.25 12.78 -13.57
C GLY A 371 22.06 11.62 -14.55
N GLU A 372 23.14 11.03 -15.04
CA GLU A 372 23.14 9.86 -15.92
C GLU A 372 22.72 8.59 -15.19
N ILE A 373 23.22 8.36 -13.96
CA ILE A 373 22.78 7.25 -13.11
C ILE A 373 21.27 7.36 -12.86
N ARG A 374 20.77 8.56 -12.54
CA ARG A 374 19.35 8.81 -12.32
C ARG A 374 18.50 8.67 -13.60
N ARG A 375 19.05 8.94 -14.79
CA ARG A 375 18.37 8.70 -16.07
C ARG A 375 18.31 7.22 -16.39
N ARG A 376 19.42 6.49 -16.21
CA ARG A 376 19.48 5.04 -16.42
C ARG A 376 18.56 4.27 -15.46
N SER A 377 18.36 4.75 -14.23
CA SER A 377 17.40 4.15 -13.30
C SER A 377 15.93 4.42 -13.68
N LEU A 378 15.67 5.39 -14.56
CA LEU A 378 14.33 5.72 -15.07
C LEU A 378 14.06 5.14 -16.47
N GLU A 379 15.09 4.71 -17.18
CA GLU A 379 14.97 3.98 -18.45
C GLU A 379 14.74 2.50 -18.16
N LEU A 380 13.47 2.08 -18.18
CA LEU A 380 13.10 0.66 -18.14
C LEU A 380 13.81 -0.08 -19.30
N PRO A 381 14.41 -1.26 -19.08
CA PRO A 381 14.82 -2.11 -20.19
C PRO A 381 13.56 -2.46 -20.99
N LYS A 382 13.57 -2.14 -22.30
CA LYS A 382 12.55 -2.65 -23.22
C LYS A 382 12.52 -4.18 -23.08
N PRO A 383 11.34 -4.80 -23.00
CA PRO A 383 11.27 -6.26 -22.97
C PRO A 383 12.01 -6.79 -24.20
N ALA A 384 13.00 -7.65 -23.97
CA ALA A 384 13.63 -8.40 -25.05
C ALA A 384 12.51 -9.13 -25.78
N GLY A 385 12.34 -8.82 -27.07
CA GLY A 385 11.34 -9.45 -27.91
C GLY A 385 11.57 -10.95 -27.91
N GLY A 386 10.76 -11.67 -27.14
CA GLY A 386 10.64 -13.10 -27.25
C GLY A 386 10.04 -13.39 -28.62
N ALA A 387 10.84 -13.98 -29.50
CA ALA A 387 10.37 -14.60 -30.71
C ALA A 387 9.28 -15.61 -30.34
N VAL A 388 8.04 -15.30 -30.71
CA VAL A 388 6.97 -16.28 -30.78
C VAL A 388 7.29 -17.17 -31.98
N ALA A 389 7.95 -18.29 -31.74
CA ALA A 389 7.96 -19.39 -32.70
C ALA A 389 6.56 -19.99 -32.75
N ARG A 390 6.07 -20.17 -33.98
CA ARG A 390 4.77 -20.76 -34.33
C ARG A 390 4.60 -22.18 -33.81
#